data_AF-A0A915K8G6-F1
#
_entry.id   AF-A0A915K8G6-F1
#
_cell.length_a   1.000
_cell.length_b   1.000
_cell.length_c   1.000
_cell.angle_alpha   90.00
_cell.angle_beta   90.00
_cell.angle_gamma   90.00
#
_symmetry.space_group_name_H-M   'P 1'
#
loop_
_entity.id
_entity.type
_entity.pdbx_description
1 polymer ?
#
loop_
_entity_poly.entity_id
_entity_poly.type
_entity_poly.pdbx_seq_one_letter_code
_entity_poly.pdbx_strand_id
1 'polypeptide(L)'
;MEFSTRNHCVFKLLGVPGPKPWPLVGNFPSLIKCGMTRDDYLVKKYGRIFGYFEGMIPVLFIADVDYIKQITIKDFDKFRNRRILLGQEELNKAVSLLEDEEWKIIRNVITPTFTSGKLKK
;
A
#
# COMPACT_ATOMS: atom_id res chain seq x y z
N MET A 1 -2.50 -29.29 1.55
CA MET A 1 -2.60 -28.04 2.36
C MET A 1 -1.28 -27.24 2.40
N GLU A 2 -0.14 -27.77 1.95
CA GLU A 2 1.17 -27.09 2.04
C GLU A 2 1.40 -25.93 1.05
N PHE A 3 0.69 -25.88 -0.08
CA PHE A 3 0.84 -24.79 -1.05
C PHE A 3 0.28 -23.44 -0.57
N SER A 4 -0.67 -23.45 0.37
CA SER A 4 -1.42 -22.25 0.79
C SER A 4 -0.62 -21.31 1.69
N THR A 5 0.36 -21.83 2.44
CA THR A 5 1.14 -21.07 3.44
C THR A 5 2.55 -20.69 2.97
N ARG A 6 2.96 -21.11 1.76
CA ARG A 6 4.33 -20.91 1.27
C ARG A 6 4.72 -19.43 1.19
N ASN A 7 3.79 -18.56 0.80
CA ASN A 7 4.02 -17.11 0.72
C ASN A 7 3.98 -16.41 2.09
N HIS A 8 3.42 -17.06 3.12
CA HIS A 8 3.27 -16.48 4.46
C HIS A 8 4.56 -16.48 5.29
N CYS A 9 5.66 -16.98 4.73
CA CYS A 9 6.97 -17.02 5.40
C CYS A 9 7.86 -15.80 5.10
N VAL A 10 7.52 -14.93 4.13
CA VAL A 10 8.40 -13.84 3.67
C VAL A 10 8.86 -12.94 4.82
N PHE A 11 7.93 -12.42 5.64
CA PHE A 11 8.29 -11.55 6.77
C PHE A 11 9.02 -12.30 7.88
N LYS A 12 8.73 -13.59 8.09
CA LYS A 12 9.46 -14.42 9.04
C LYS A 12 10.92 -14.61 8.62
N LEU A 13 11.17 -14.79 7.32
CA LEU A 13 12.53 -14.90 6.76
C LEU A 13 13.29 -13.58 6.82
N LEU A 14 12.61 -12.46 6.64
CA LEU A 14 13.19 -11.11 6.70
C LEU A 14 13.35 -10.58 8.14
N GLY A 15 12.91 -11.33 9.16
CA GLY A 15 12.94 -10.89 10.55
C GLY A 15 11.99 -9.72 10.87
N VAL A 16 10.97 -9.50 10.03
CA VAL A 16 10.00 -8.42 10.20
C VAL A 16 8.87 -8.89 11.12
N PRO A 17 8.54 -8.15 12.19
CA PRO A 17 7.46 -8.52 13.10
C PRO A 17 6.09 -8.36 12.43
N GLY A 18 5.09 -9.09 12.91
CA GLY A 18 3.75 -9.00 12.35
C GLY A 18 2.76 -10.04 12.86
N PRO A 19 1.46 -9.86 12.59
CA PRO A 19 0.44 -10.85 12.93
C PRO A 19 0.62 -12.13 12.11
N LYS A 20 0.35 -13.28 12.75
CA LYS A 20 0.37 -14.58 12.07
C LYS A 20 -0.81 -14.67 11.09
N PRO A 21 -0.56 -14.87 9.78
CA PRO A 21 -1.63 -14.96 8.79
C PRO A 21 -2.41 -16.27 8.93
N TRP A 22 -3.70 -16.20 8.62
CA TRP A 22 -4.55 -17.37 8.40
C TRP A 22 -4.33 -17.95 7.00
N PRO A 23 -4.43 -19.28 6.82
CA PRO A 23 -4.39 -19.89 5.49
C PRO A 23 -5.42 -19.25 4.54
N LEU A 24 -5.02 -19.05 3.28
CA LEU A 24 -5.81 -18.45 2.18
C LEU A 24 -6.21 -16.98 2.33
N VAL A 25 -6.72 -16.55 3.49
CA VAL A 25 -7.27 -15.20 3.71
C VAL A 25 -6.26 -14.22 4.34
N GLY A 26 -5.10 -14.69 4.77
CA GLY A 26 -4.08 -13.85 5.40
C GLY A 26 -4.59 -13.21 6.69
N ASN A 27 -4.49 -11.90 6.80
CA ASN A 27 -4.92 -11.11 7.96
C ASN A 27 -6.18 -10.27 7.66
N PHE A 28 -6.88 -10.50 6.54
CA PHE A 28 -8.07 -9.73 6.19
C PHE A 28 -9.13 -9.66 7.30
N PRO A 29 -9.54 -10.77 7.95
CA PRO A 29 -10.57 -10.71 8.98
C PRO A 29 -10.16 -9.88 10.21
N SER A 30 -8.89 -9.93 10.61
CA SER A 30 -8.39 -9.14 11.73
C SER A 30 -8.25 -7.67 11.37
N LEU A 31 -7.87 -7.33 10.14
CA LEU A 31 -7.79 -5.96 9.62
C LEU A 31 -9.17 -5.32 9.48
N ILE A 32 -10.14 -6.04 8.90
CA ILE A 32 -11.53 -5.55 8.76
C ILE A 32 -12.17 -5.33 10.13
N LYS A 33 -11.98 -6.27 11.07
CA LYS A 33 -12.46 -6.11 12.45
C LYS A 33 -11.76 -4.98 13.19
N CYS A 34 -10.49 -4.69 12.86
CA CYS A 34 -9.78 -3.55 13.41
C CYS A 34 -10.25 -2.21 12.82
N GLY A 35 -10.83 -2.20 11.62
CA GLY A 35 -11.10 -0.98 10.87
C GLY A 35 -9.80 -0.33 10.39
N MET A 36 -9.84 0.41 9.27
CA MET A 36 -8.69 1.16 8.74
C MET A 36 -8.15 2.23 9.71
N THR A 37 -8.80 2.45 10.85
CA THR A 37 -8.50 3.51 11.82
C THR A 37 -7.74 3.04 13.06
N ARG A 38 -7.37 1.75 13.16
CA ARG A 38 -6.62 1.21 14.31
C ARG A 38 -5.15 0.89 14.00
N ASP A 39 -4.57 1.62 13.07
CA ASP A 39 -3.13 1.54 12.76
C ASP A 39 -2.27 1.80 14.00
N ASP A 40 -2.68 2.73 14.87
CA ASP A 40 -1.99 3.03 16.13
C ASP A 40 -1.87 1.80 17.05
N TYR A 41 -2.89 0.93 17.09
CA TYR A 41 -2.84 -0.28 17.90
C TYR A 41 -1.82 -1.28 17.34
N LEU A 42 -1.80 -1.45 16.02
CA LEU A 42 -0.86 -2.37 15.36
C LEU A 42 0.58 -1.85 15.47
N VAL A 43 0.78 -0.54 15.30
CA VAL A 43 2.08 0.11 15.51
C VAL A 43 2.54 -0.04 16.97
N LYS A 44 1.64 0.12 17.94
CA LYS A 44 1.97 -0.10 19.36
C LYS A 44 2.34 -1.55 19.66
N LYS A 45 1.73 -2.51 18.94
CA LYS A 45 1.92 -3.95 19.18
C LYS A 45 3.14 -4.54 18.47
N TYR A 46 3.38 -4.16 17.22
CA TYR A 46 4.41 -4.74 16.36
C TYR A 46 5.55 -3.78 16.03
N GLY A 47 5.43 -2.51 16.41
CA GLY A 47 6.41 -1.47 16.14
C GLY A 47 6.06 -0.64 14.91
N ARG A 48 6.91 0.34 14.60
CA ARG A 48 6.73 1.27 13.47
C ARG A 48 6.85 0.61 12.10
N ILE A 49 7.47 -0.57 12.04
CA ILE A 49 7.62 -1.35 10.80
C ILE A 49 7.15 -2.75 11.11
N PHE A 50 6.10 -3.20 10.40
CA PHE A 50 5.58 -4.56 10.55
C PHE A 50 5.01 -5.07 9.23
N GLY A 51 5.04 -6.38 9.06
CA GLY A 51 4.55 -7.05 7.86
C GLY A 51 3.25 -7.79 8.16
N TYR A 52 2.32 -7.75 7.23
CA TYR A 52 1.10 -8.55 7.28
C TYR A 52 0.74 -9.04 5.88
N PHE A 53 -0.22 -9.95 5.80
CA PHE A 53 -0.66 -10.53 4.54
C PHE A 53 -2.11 -10.20 4.27
N GLU A 54 -2.40 -9.75 3.06
CA GLU A 54 -3.75 -9.62 2.52
C GLU A 54 -3.98 -10.76 1.53
N GLY A 55 -4.68 -11.81 2.00
CA GLY A 55 -4.73 -13.08 1.27
C GLY A 55 -3.32 -13.68 1.15
N MET A 56 -2.79 -13.69 -0.07
CA MET A 56 -1.42 -14.14 -0.37
C MET A 56 -0.44 -13.00 -0.64
N ILE A 57 -0.91 -11.74 -0.63
CA ILE A 57 -0.09 -10.57 -0.93
C ILE A 57 0.64 -10.11 0.35
N PRO A 58 1.98 -10.09 0.38
CA PRO A 58 2.72 -9.49 1.48
C PRO A 58 2.58 -7.96 1.45
N VAL A 59 2.23 -7.37 2.59
CA VAL A 59 2.11 -5.93 2.77
C VAL A 59 3.03 -5.49 3.91
N LEU A 60 3.94 -4.57 3.61
CA LEU A 60 4.83 -3.98 4.59
C LEU A 60 4.27 -2.63 5.03
N PHE A 61 3.93 -2.52 6.31
CA PHE A 61 3.51 -1.27 6.93
C PHE A 61 4.72 -0.50 7.44
N ILE A 62 4.79 0.79 7.13
CA ILE A 62 5.90 1.67 7.49
C ILE A 62 5.33 2.96 8.08
N ALA A 63 5.60 3.19 9.37
CA ALA A 63 5.21 4.37 10.14
C ALA A 63 6.40 5.27 10.48
N ASP A 64 7.53 5.10 9.80
CA ASP A 64 8.75 5.85 10.04
C ASP A 64 8.98 6.89 8.93
N VAL A 65 9.17 8.15 9.35
CA VAL A 65 9.22 9.31 8.45
C VAL A 65 10.40 9.25 7.50
N ASP A 66 11.54 8.71 7.93
CA ASP A 66 12.74 8.69 7.09
C ASP A 66 12.57 7.69 5.94
N TYR A 67 12.00 6.52 6.24
CA TYR A 67 11.65 5.53 5.22
C TYR A 67 10.52 6.01 4.32
N ILE A 68 9.48 6.67 4.86
CA ILE A 68 8.41 7.25 4.05
C ILE A 68 8.97 8.28 3.06
N LYS A 69 9.83 9.21 3.51
CA LYS A 69 10.50 10.17 2.64
C LYS A 69 11.36 9.49 1.59
N GLN A 70 12.08 8.43 1.99
CA GLN A 70 12.89 7.68 1.03
C GLN A 70 12.02 7.08 -0.07
N ILE A 71 10.96 6.37 0.28
CA ILE A 71 10.07 5.68 -0.68
C ILE A 71 9.29 6.67 -1.55
N THR A 72 8.74 7.73 -0.95
CA THR A 72 7.81 8.65 -1.63
C THR A 72 8.51 9.79 -2.38
N ILE A 73 9.77 10.08 -2.08
CA ILE A 73 10.53 11.19 -2.68
C ILE A 73 11.78 10.67 -3.39
N LYS A 74 12.70 10.05 -2.66
CA LYS A 74 14.03 9.69 -3.21
C LYS A 74 13.96 8.54 -4.22
N ASP A 75 13.21 7.50 -3.87
CA ASP A 75 13.04 6.27 -4.64
C ASP A 75 11.67 6.23 -5.34
N PHE A 76 11.03 7.39 -5.55
CA PHE A 76 9.67 7.47 -6.10
C PHE A 76 9.52 6.72 -7.44
N ASP A 77 10.56 6.74 -8.29
CA ASP A 77 10.55 6.04 -9.57
C ASP A 77 10.39 4.52 -9.45
N LYS A 78 10.78 3.93 -8.32
CA LYS A 78 10.60 2.50 -8.04
C LYS A 78 9.22 2.16 -7.46
N PHE A 79 8.54 3.16 -6.88
CA PHE A 79 7.28 3.00 -6.14
C PHE A 79 6.14 3.85 -6.73
N ARG A 80 6.16 4.04 -8.05
CA ARG A 80 5.22 4.95 -8.74
C ARG A 80 3.78 4.45 -8.75
N ASN A 81 3.59 3.13 -8.91
CA ASN A 81 2.28 2.53 -9.15
C ASN A 81 1.56 2.23 -7.82
N ARG A 82 0.25 2.50 -7.78
CA ARG A 82 -0.58 2.27 -6.59
C ARG A 82 -1.31 0.95 -6.70
N ARG A 83 -1.47 0.26 -5.56
CA ARG A 83 -2.20 -1.01 -5.52
C ARG A 83 -3.69 -0.81 -5.83
N ILE A 84 -4.21 -1.60 -6.76
CA ILE A 84 -5.64 -1.72 -7.04
C ILE A 84 -6.24 -2.69 -6.02
N LEU A 85 -7.07 -2.21 -5.10
CA LEU A 85 -7.65 -3.03 -4.04
C LEU A 85 -8.91 -3.77 -4.51
N LEU A 86 -9.80 -3.09 -5.23
CA LEU A 86 -10.99 -3.63 -5.91
C LEU A 86 -11.31 -2.68 -7.07
N GLY A 87 -11.30 -3.17 -8.30
CA GLY A 87 -11.51 -2.35 -9.50
C GLY A 87 -12.94 -2.43 -10.00
N GLN A 88 -13.59 -1.28 -10.14
CA GLN A 88 -14.58 -1.09 -11.21
C GLN A 88 -13.79 -0.80 -12.48
N GLU A 89 -14.00 -1.56 -13.56
CA GLU A 89 -13.23 -1.41 -14.80
C GLU A 89 -13.25 0.03 -15.33
N GLU A 90 -14.34 0.75 -15.05
CA GLU A 90 -14.55 2.14 -15.41
C GLU A 90 -13.57 3.10 -14.71
N LEU A 91 -13.12 2.76 -13.48
CA LEU A 91 -12.19 3.59 -12.70
C LEU A 91 -10.73 3.36 -13.06
N ASN A 92 -10.39 2.31 -13.81
CA ASN A 92 -9.01 2.01 -14.17
C ASN A 92 -8.32 3.14 -14.98
N LYS A 93 -9.11 4.02 -15.61
CA LYS A 93 -8.61 5.21 -16.32
C LYS A 93 -8.41 6.44 -15.43
N ALA A 94 -8.75 6.36 -14.14
CA ALA A 94 -8.53 7.45 -13.21
C ALA A 94 -7.03 7.67 -12.98
N VAL A 95 -6.58 8.93 -12.92
CA VAL A 95 -5.16 9.28 -12.70
C VAL A 95 -4.58 8.71 -11.40
N SER A 96 -5.42 8.31 -10.44
CA SER A 96 -4.99 7.64 -9.21
C SER A 96 -4.66 6.15 -9.39
N LEU A 97 -5.13 5.53 -10.48
CA LEU A 97 -5.00 4.09 -10.76
C LEU A 97 -4.17 3.80 -12.03
N LEU A 98 -3.96 4.79 -12.90
CA LEU A 98 -3.04 4.65 -14.04
C LEU A 98 -1.63 4.31 -13.55
N GLU A 99 -0.91 3.57 -14.39
CA GLU A 99 0.45 3.09 -14.11
C GLU A 99 1.48 3.77 -15.04
N ASP A 100 2.72 3.83 -14.57
CA ASP A 100 3.92 4.17 -15.34
C ASP A 100 3.85 5.46 -16.18
N GLU A 101 4.02 5.34 -17.51
CA GLU A 101 4.09 6.48 -18.43
C GLU A 101 2.69 7.05 -18.73
N GLU A 102 1.64 6.22 -18.75
CA GLU A 102 0.28 6.72 -18.91
C GLU A 102 -0.11 7.64 -17.77
N TRP A 103 0.19 7.23 -16.54
CA TRP A 103 0.04 8.06 -15.36
C TRP A 103 0.79 9.39 -15.48
N LYS A 104 2.05 9.33 -15.94
CA LYS A 104 2.91 10.53 -16.06
C LYS A 104 2.35 11.52 -17.09
N ILE A 105 1.91 11.02 -18.24
CA ILE A 105 1.29 11.84 -19.30
C ILE A 105 0.02 12.52 -18.76
N ILE A 106 -0.91 11.73 -18.22
CA ILE A 106 -2.20 12.26 -17.74
C ILE A 106 -2.01 13.22 -16.57
N ARG A 107 -1.09 12.92 -15.64
CA ARG A 107 -0.75 13.81 -14.54
C ARG A 107 -0.22 15.16 -15.05
N ASN A 108 0.65 15.17 -16.06
CA ASN A 108 1.18 16.40 -16.65
C ASN A 108 0.08 17.24 -17.32
N VAL A 109 -0.91 16.60 -17.95
CA VAL A 109 -2.07 17.28 -18.55
C VAL A 109 -2.98 17.89 -17.48
N ILE A 110 -3.18 17.20 -16.36
CA ILE A 110 -4.10 17.64 -15.29
C ILE A 110 -3.45 18.68 -14.37
N THR A 111 -2.15 18.59 -14.09
CA THR A 111 -1.46 19.45 -13.10
C THR A 111 -1.70 20.97 -13.27
N PRO A 112 -1.73 21.55 -14.50
CA PRO A 112 -1.96 22.97 -14.71
C PRO A 112 -3.34 23.48 -14.24
N THR A 113 -4.35 22.61 -14.15
CA THR A 113 -5.71 23.01 -13.73
C THR A 113 -5.77 23.38 -12.25
N PHE A 114 -4.87 22.81 -11.43
CA PHE A 114 -4.81 23.01 -9.98
C PHE A 114 -3.80 24.08 -9.55
N THR A 115 -3.40 24.97 -10.45
CA THR A 115 -2.54 26.11 -10.10
C THR A 115 -3.30 27.14 -9.27
N SER A 116 -2.62 27.85 -8.37
CA SER A 116 -3.27 28.86 -7.51
C SER A 116 -3.99 29.95 -8.30
N GLY A 117 -3.51 30.29 -9.51
CA GLY A 117 -4.17 31.27 -10.38
C GLY A 117 -5.49 30.78 -10.98
N LYS A 118 -5.66 29.46 -11.16
CA LYS A 118 -6.93 28.87 -11.62
C LYS A 118 -7.91 28.63 -10.47
N LEU A 119 -7.40 28.30 -9.28
CA LEU A 119 -8.23 28.01 -8.10
C LEU A 119 -8.77 29.26 -7.40
N LYS A 120 -8.08 30.40 -7.49
CA LYS A 120 -8.54 31.67 -6.90
C LYS A 120 -9.60 32.39 -7.74
N LYS A 121 -9.86 31.91 -8.95
CA LYS A 121 -10.83 32.48 -9.87
C LYS A 121 -12.19 31.84 -9.64
#